data_AF-A0A819VH82-F1
#
_entry.id   AF-A0A819VH82-F1
#
_cell.length_a   1.000
_cell.length_b   1.000
_cell.length_c   1.000
_cell.angle_alpha   90.00
_cell.angle_beta   90.00
_cell.angle_gamma   90.00
#
_symmetry.space_group_name_H-M   'P 1'
#
loop_
_entity.id
_entity.type
_entity.pdbx_description
1 polymer ?
#
loop_
_entity_poly.entity_id
_entity_poly.type
_entity_poly.pdbx_seq_one_letter_code
_entity_poly.pdbx_strand_id
1 'polypeptide(L)'
;MQNPITYATSDKVLQSYFRVFDDHAAQIIEACYNVDEDFAVEILTTKSKLYFNYDPLKLARENNSRSFLATKCVHKHLDKQWYGEVNNNGYPEYLIDLLILILCIVPPLIPVVAKCSNILALNKDEHDFVLLVDYFPLNNNGGKRSGYKNIAIPITEIIVHICMFSVIMEEVHEFYLYYKEKHASNSRYIIWKYFTDDKWNILDLAAILFYLVGFATRFVVHEPTFVASKIFMSIALFLWYVRMLHLFVAAERLGTKLLMIFNTMKDLQFFVCFILIFLIGYSVTSYSLLTTKQQVIWNETSDNNPSTTYELTQDGSGLWNWTIVRNVIDWGMWKVYGQVELLDHSQVDDNTLNGRY
;
A
#
# COMPACT_ATOMS: atom_id res chain seq x y z
N MET A 1 13.56 41.09 -17.71
CA MET A 1 12.60 39.97 -17.71
C MET A 1 12.74 39.26 -19.06
N GLN A 2 13.51 38.18 -19.13
CA GLN A 2 13.63 37.39 -20.36
C GLN A 2 12.36 36.55 -20.57
N ASN A 3 11.91 36.43 -21.82
CA ASN A 3 10.63 35.83 -22.18
C ASN A 3 10.57 34.33 -21.83
N PRO A 4 9.48 33.82 -21.23
CA PRO A 4 9.33 32.41 -20.84
C PRO A 4 9.39 31.43 -22.04
N ILE A 5 9.04 31.88 -23.24
CA ILE A 5 9.08 31.09 -24.48
C ILE A 5 10.52 30.81 -24.92
N THR A 6 11.43 31.80 -24.79
CA THR A 6 12.86 31.65 -25.13
C THR A 6 13.60 30.69 -24.19
N TYR A 7 13.21 30.65 -22.91
CA TYR A 7 13.79 29.68 -21.97
C TYR A 7 13.32 28.25 -22.26
N ALA A 8 12.03 28.05 -22.54
CA ALA A 8 11.50 26.73 -22.88
C ALA A 8 12.14 26.13 -24.16
N THR A 9 12.54 26.97 -25.12
CA THR A 9 13.32 26.51 -26.29
C THR A 9 14.76 26.18 -25.94
N SER A 10 15.40 26.96 -25.06
CA SER A 10 16.77 26.71 -24.60
C SER A 10 16.89 25.42 -23.79
N ASP A 11 15.91 25.13 -22.93
CA ASP A 11 15.89 23.92 -22.10
C ASP A 11 15.76 22.66 -22.95
N LYS A 12 14.93 22.70 -24.00
CA LYS A 12 14.81 21.59 -24.96
C LYS A 12 16.12 21.33 -25.70
N VAL A 13 16.82 22.39 -26.09
CA VAL A 13 18.13 22.28 -26.75
C VAL A 13 19.16 21.68 -25.78
N LEU A 14 19.21 22.14 -24.53
CA LEU A 14 20.10 21.57 -23.53
C LEU A 14 19.81 20.08 -23.25
N GLN A 15 18.54 19.69 -23.16
CA GLN A 15 18.14 18.29 -23.04
C GLN A 15 18.56 17.47 -24.26
N SER A 16 18.52 18.04 -25.47
CA SER A 16 18.98 17.35 -26.66
C SER A 16 20.50 17.09 -26.63
N TYR A 17 21.30 18.07 -26.19
CA TYR A 17 22.74 17.88 -26.01
C TYR A 17 23.04 16.85 -24.92
N PHE A 18 22.33 16.91 -23.79
CA PHE A 18 22.46 15.92 -22.72
C PHE A 18 22.27 14.49 -23.25
N ARG A 19 21.22 14.23 -24.03
CA ARG A 19 20.98 12.90 -24.63
C ARG A 19 22.11 12.45 -25.54
N VAL A 20 22.60 13.34 -26.41
CA VAL A 20 23.71 13.03 -27.32
C VAL A 20 24.97 12.65 -26.56
N PHE A 21 25.31 13.37 -25.49
CA PHE A 21 26.47 13.01 -24.66
C PHE A 21 26.24 11.72 -23.85
N ASP A 22 25.03 11.50 -23.34
CA ASP A 22 24.67 10.28 -22.60
C ASP A 22 24.80 9.04 -23.49
N ASP A 23 24.31 9.12 -24.72
CA ASP A 23 24.37 8.03 -25.70
C ASP A 23 25.81 7.76 -26.16
N HIS A 24 26.62 8.81 -26.38
CA HIS A 24 28.05 8.62 -26.69
C HIS A 24 28.80 7.96 -25.53
N ALA A 25 28.54 8.37 -24.28
CA ALA A 25 29.15 7.75 -23.11
C ALA A 25 28.77 6.27 -22.99
N ALA A 26 27.51 5.92 -23.24
CA ALA A 26 27.02 4.54 -23.26
C ALA A 26 27.72 3.70 -24.34
N GLN A 27 27.87 4.25 -25.55
CA GLN A 27 28.55 3.55 -26.66
C GLN A 27 30.04 3.32 -26.38
N ILE A 28 30.73 4.32 -25.79
CA ILE A 28 32.16 4.19 -25.47
C ILE A 28 32.37 3.09 -24.43
N ILE A 29 31.59 3.07 -23.35
CA ILE A 29 31.76 2.05 -22.32
C ILE A 29 31.39 0.65 -22.83
N GLU A 30 30.38 0.54 -23.69
CA GLU A 30 30.02 -0.72 -24.33
C GLU A 30 31.11 -1.22 -25.29
N ALA A 31 31.73 -0.31 -26.07
CA ALA A 31 32.86 -0.64 -26.92
C ALA A 31 34.08 -1.11 -26.11
N CYS A 32 34.40 -0.43 -24.99
CA CYS A 32 35.44 -0.86 -24.08
C CYS A 32 35.14 -2.24 -23.48
N TYR A 33 33.89 -2.46 -23.05
CA TYR A 33 33.46 -3.71 -22.45
C TYR A 33 33.53 -4.90 -23.42
N ASN A 34 33.26 -4.68 -24.70
CA ASN A 34 33.39 -5.72 -25.73
C ASN A 34 34.84 -6.10 -26.04
N VAL A 35 35.81 -5.23 -25.72
CA VAL A 35 37.25 -5.51 -25.89
C VAL A 35 37.81 -6.18 -24.64
N ASP A 36 37.54 -5.61 -23.47
CA ASP A 36 38.02 -6.10 -22.18
C ASP A 36 37.00 -5.78 -21.09
N GLU A 37 36.41 -6.85 -20.52
CA GLU A 37 35.36 -6.74 -19.51
C GLU A 37 35.91 -6.15 -18.19
N ASP A 38 37.11 -6.54 -17.77
CA ASP A 38 37.69 -6.16 -16.49
C ASP A 38 38.19 -4.70 -16.54
N PHE A 39 38.82 -4.31 -17.65
CA PHE A 39 39.26 -2.93 -17.87
C PHE A 39 38.08 -1.94 -17.89
N ALA A 40 36.97 -2.32 -18.52
CA ALA A 40 35.77 -1.48 -18.54
C ALA A 40 35.18 -1.28 -17.13
N VAL A 41 35.19 -2.31 -16.29
CA VAL A 41 34.77 -2.21 -14.88
C VAL A 41 35.73 -1.34 -14.06
N GLU A 42 37.03 -1.43 -14.32
CA GLU A 42 38.01 -0.56 -13.68
C GLU A 42 37.74 0.92 -14.01
N ILE A 43 37.44 1.24 -15.28
CA ILE A 43 37.10 2.61 -15.69
C ILE A 43 35.83 3.11 -14.95
N LEU A 44 34.81 2.26 -14.80
CA LEU A 44 33.57 2.63 -14.11
C LEU A 44 33.74 2.95 -12.63
N THR A 45 34.71 2.30 -11.98
CA THR A 45 34.95 2.39 -10.52
C THR A 45 36.10 3.33 -10.17
N THR A 46 36.92 3.71 -11.14
CA THR A 46 38.07 4.58 -10.92
C THR A 46 37.64 6.02 -10.66
N LYS A 47 38.07 6.55 -9.51
CA LYS A 47 37.83 7.93 -9.11
C LYS A 47 38.64 8.87 -10.00
N SER A 48 37.97 9.73 -10.74
CA SER A 48 38.69 10.71 -11.55
C SER A 48 39.15 11.89 -10.71
N LYS A 49 40.47 12.08 -10.62
CA LYS A 49 41.09 13.23 -9.93
C LYS A 49 40.69 14.58 -10.55
N LEU A 50 40.35 14.59 -11.84
CA LEU A 50 39.92 15.79 -12.57
C LEU A 50 38.49 16.21 -12.20
N TYR A 51 37.65 15.25 -11.81
CA TYR A 51 36.26 15.47 -11.45
C TYR A 51 36.05 15.27 -9.95
N PHE A 52 36.84 15.92 -9.12
CA PHE A 52 36.69 15.92 -7.65
C PHE A 52 36.62 14.52 -7.00
N ASN A 53 37.31 13.51 -7.57
CA ASN A 53 37.23 12.11 -7.15
C ASN A 53 35.80 11.53 -7.21
N TYR A 54 34.97 11.99 -8.14
CA TYR A 54 33.70 11.36 -8.43
C TYR A 54 33.91 10.08 -9.25
N ASP A 55 33.12 9.08 -8.90
CA ASP A 55 33.01 7.83 -9.63
C ASP A 55 32.07 8.07 -10.82
N PRO A 56 32.42 7.66 -12.05
CA PRO A 56 31.56 7.81 -13.22
C PRO A 56 30.14 7.29 -12.99
N LEU A 57 30.01 6.17 -12.26
CA LEU A 57 28.73 5.58 -11.90
C LEU A 57 27.90 6.48 -10.96
N LYS A 58 28.54 7.10 -9.96
CA LYS A 58 27.87 8.03 -9.02
C LYS A 58 27.44 9.31 -9.75
N LEU A 59 28.27 9.81 -10.66
CA LEU A 59 27.95 10.97 -11.50
C LEU A 59 26.75 10.68 -12.43
N ALA A 60 26.72 9.52 -13.08
CA ALA A 60 25.62 9.11 -13.94
C ALA A 60 24.30 8.98 -13.15
N ARG A 61 24.36 8.43 -11.92
CA ARG A 61 23.20 8.34 -11.03
C ARG A 61 22.66 9.70 -10.63
N GLU A 62 23.52 10.63 -10.20
CA GLU A 62 23.11 11.98 -9.78
C GLU A 62 22.47 12.77 -10.93
N ASN A 63 22.91 12.53 -12.17
CA ASN A 63 22.37 13.18 -13.37
C ASN A 63 21.19 12.43 -14.02
N ASN A 64 20.73 11.30 -13.46
CA ASN A 64 19.68 10.45 -14.04
C ASN A 64 19.96 10.02 -15.50
N SER A 65 21.22 9.70 -15.81
CA SER A 65 21.69 9.19 -17.10
C SER A 65 21.20 7.76 -17.35
N ARG A 66 19.94 7.61 -17.77
CA ARG A 66 19.30 6.29 -17.95
C ARG A 66 19.92 5.47 -19.08
N SER A 67 20.37 6.10 -20.16
CA SER A 67 20.96 5.39 -21.31
C SER A 67 22.27 4.72 -20.89
N PHE A 68 23.14 5.48 -20.22
CA PHE A 68 24.39 4.98 -19.67
C PHE A 68 24.19 3.89 -18.61
N LEU A 69 23.28 4.08 -17.64
CA LEU A 69 23.03 3.10 -16.58
C LEU A 69 22.41 1.79 -17.10
N ALA A 70 21.68 1.85 -18.24
CA ALA A 70 21.10 0.68 -18.88
C ALA A 70 22.12 -0.16 -19.69
N THR A 71 23.37 0.27 -19.77
CA THR A 71 24.41 -0.44 -20.53
C THR A 71 24.72 -1.80 -19.90
N LYS A 72 24.97 -2.80 -20.74
CA LYS A 72 25.28 -4.19 -20.31
C LYS A 72 26.44 -4.27 -19.31
N CYS A 73 27.47 -3.43 -19.49
CA CYS A 73 28.62 -3.34 -18.59
C CYS A 73 28.21 -2.98 -17.16
N VAL A 74 27.34 -1.98 -17.00
CA VAL A 74 26.86 -1.51 -15.70
C VAL A 74 25.99 -2.58 -15.04
N HIS A 75 25.06 -3.20 -15.78
CA HIS A 75 24.22 -4.27 -15.24
C HIS A 75 25.05 -5.45 -14.72
N LYS A 76 25.97 -5.98 -15.53
CA LYS A 76 26.84 -7.09 -15.09
C LYS A 76 27.74 -6.72 -13.91
N HIS A 77 28.21 -5.49 -13.84
CA HIS A 77 28.97 -5.02 -12.69
C HIS A 77 28.11 -4.98 -11.42
N LEU A 78 26.88 -4.46 -11.52
CA LEU A 78 25.92 -4.43 -10.41
C LEU A 78 25.50 -5.85 -9.99
N ASP A 79 25.31 -6.77 -10.93
CA ASP A 79 25.02 -8.18 -10.63
C ASP A 79 26.18 -8.82 -9.85
N LYS A 80 27.43 -8.56 -10.26
CA LYS A 80 28.61 -9.04 -9.55
C LYS A 80 28.70 -8.46 -8.12
N GLN A 81 28.33 -7.18 -7.94
CA GLN A 81 28.27 -6.56 -6.62
C GLN A 81 27.11 -7.12 -5.77
N TRP A 82 25.97 -7.42 -6.39
CA TRP A 82 24.78 -7.96 -5.72
C TRP A 82 25.03 -9.35 -5.13
N TYR A 83 25.61 -10.26 -5.91
CA TYR A 83 25.92 -11.62 -5.44
C TYR A 83 27.22 -11.71 -4.62
N GLY A 84 28.06 -10.66 -4.66
CA GLY A 84 29.32 -10.60 -3.95
C GLY A 84 30.20 -11.83 -4.19
N GLU A 85 30.82 -12.35 -3.13
CA GLU A 85 31.66 -13.55 -3.19
C GLU A 85 30.87 -14.86 -3.26
N VAL A 86 29.53 -14.83 -3.11
CA VAL A 86 28.69 -16.03 -3.01
C VAL A 86 28.61 -16.79 -4.35
N ASN A 87 28.74 -16.07 -5.48
CA ASN A 87 28.74 -16.68 -6.81
C ASN A 87 29.98 -17.56 -7.06
N ASN A 88 31.09 -17.34 -6.35
CA ASN A 88 32.31 -18.14 -6.51
C ASN A 88 32.13 -19.61 -6.07
N ASN A 89 31.05 -19.92 -5.34
CA ASN A 89 30.76 -21.24 -4.80
C ASN A 89 29.82 -22.09 -5.70
N GLY A 90 29.38 -21.56 -6.85
CA GLY A 90 28.59 -22.31 -7.83
C GLY A 90 27.12 -22.56 -7.44
N TYR A 91 26.59 -21.83 -6.45
CA TYR A 91 25.15 -21.84 -6.17
C TYR A 91 24.39 -21.11 -7.28
N PRO A 92 23.26 -21.64 -7.76
CA PRO A 92 22.47 -20.93 -8.74
C PRO A 92 21.82 -19.69 -8.11
N GLU A 93 21.98 -18.55 -8.79
CA GLU A 93 21.54 -17.21 -8.36
C GLU A 93 20.07 -17.16 -7.90
N TYR A 94 19.17 -17.89 -8.57
CA TYR A 94 17.76 -17.95 -8.23
C TYR A 94 17.45 -18.52 -6.84
N LEU A 95 18.33 -19.37 -6.27
CA LEU A 95 18.13 -19.89 -4.91
C LEU A 95 18.39 -18.84 -3.85
N ILE A 96 19.35 -17.95 -4.10
CA ILE A 96 19.69 -16.85 -3.19
C ILE A 96 18.56 -15.83 -3.20
N ASP A 97 18.08 -15.47 -4.39
CA ASP A 97 16.92 -14.57 -4.53
C ASP A 97 15.67 -15.15 -3.86
N LEU A 98 15.41 -16.46 -4.03
CA LEU A 98 14.30 -17.14 -3.37
C LEU A 98 14.46 -17.17 -1.85
N LEU A 99 15.69 -17.36 -1.34
CA LEU A 99 15.96 -17.36 0.10
C LEU A 99 15.76 -15.98 0.72
N ILE A 100 16.24 -14.92 0.06
CA ILE A 100 16.03 -13.52 0.48
C ILE A 100 14.53 -13.20 0.46
N LEU A 101 13.84 -13.62 -0.61
CA LEU A 101 12.40 -13.45 -0.73
C LEU A 101 11.64 -14.13 0.41
N ILE A 102 11.98 -15.39 0.72
CA ILE A 102 11.39 -16.12 1.84
C ILE A 102 11.68 -15.41 3.16
N LEU A 103 12.93 -14.99 3.41
CA LEU A 103 13.32 -14.35 4.66
C LEU A 103 12.62 -12.99 4.87
N CYS A 104 12.39 -12.22 3.81
CA CYS A 104 11.69 -10.93 3.89
C CYS A 104 10.17 -11.07 3.95
N ILE A 105 9.59 -12.10 3.33
CA ILE A 105 8.13 -12.34 3.34
C ILE A 105 7.68 -13.04 4.64
N VAL A 106 8.55 -13.80 5.31
CA VAL A 106 8.20 -14.51 6.55
C VAL A 106 7.70 -13.58 7.67
N PRO A 107 8.36 -12.46 8.02
CA PRO A 107 7.90 -11.56 9.08
C PRO A 107 6.44 -11.06 8.93
N PRO A 108 5.99 -10.59 7.74
CA PRO A 108 4.59 -10.20 7.53
C PRO A 108 3.63 -11.37 7.28
N LEU A 109 4.11 -12.60 7.08
CA LEU A 109 3.29 -13.82 7.01
C LEU A 109 3.09 -14.50 8.37
N ILE A 110 3.96 -14.29 9.37
CA ILE A 110 3.78 -14.79 10.75
C ILE A 110 2.36 -14.49 11.31
N PRO A 111 1.79 -13.28 11.12
CA PRO A 111 0.41 -12.98 11.53
C PRO A 111 -0.64 -13.89 10.88
N VAL A 112 -0.44 -14.20 9.60
CA VAL A 112 -1.38 -14.97 8.78
C VAL A 112 -1.28 -16.46 9.09
N VAL A 113 -0.06 -16.97 9.24
CA VAL A 113 0.21 -18.38 9.59
C VAL A 113 -0.31 -18.70 11.00
N ALA A 114 -0.12 -17.79 11.96
CA ALA A 114 -0.67 -17.93 13.31
C ALA A 114 -2.21 -17.98 13.32
N LYS A 115 -2.86 -17.27 12.39
CA LYS A 115 -4.32 -17.35 12.20
C LYS A 115 -4.72 -18.72 11.63
N CYS A 116 -4.03 -19.22 10.61
CA CYS A 116 -4.32 -20.53 10.03
C CYS A 116 -4.17 -21.68 11.04
N SER A 117 -3.15 -21.67 11.90
CA SER A 117 -3.00 -22.70 12.94
C SER A 117 -4.12 -22.65 13.98
N ASN A 118 -4.58 -21.46 14.34
CA ASN A 118 -5.64 -21.28 15.34
C ASN A 118 -7.03 -21.65 14.80
N ILE A 119 -7.32 -21.34 13.53
CA ILE A 119 -8.57 -21.75 12.85
C ILE A 119 -8.62 -23.28 12.70
N LEU A 120 -7.49 -23.92 12.37
CA LEU A 120 -7.43 -25.39 12.29
C LEU A 120 -7.59 -26.07 13.66
N ALA A 121 -7.23 -25.39 14.75
CA ALA A 121 -7.29 -25.90 16.11
C ALA A 121 -8.62 -25.64 16.83
N LEU A 122 -9.44 -24.70 16.33
CA LEU A 122 -10.74 -24.35 16.91
C LEU A 122 -11.82 -24.42 15.82
N ASN A 123 -12.44 -25.60 15.71
CA ASN A 123 -13.78 -25.73 15.14
C ASN A 123 -14.75 -24.94 16.05
N LYS A 124 -14.95 -23.66 15.78
CA LYS A 124 -16.06 -22.91 16.35
C LYS A 124 -16.49 -21.81 15.40
N ASP A 125 -17.72 -21.98 14.95
CA ASP A 125 -18.50 -21.05 14.14
C ASP A 125 -18.69 -19.74 14.89
N GLU A 126 -17.85 -18.75 14.62
CA GLU A 126 -18.19 -17.33 14.81
C GLU A 126 -17.24 -16.50 13.94
N HIS A 127 -17.80 -15.79 12.97
CA HIS A 127 -17.13 -14.97 11.98
C HIS A 127 -16.60 -13.65 12.59
N ASP A 128 -15.87 -13.73 13.70
CA ASP A 128 -15.11 -12.59 14.18
C ASP A 128 -13.81 -12.52 13.40
N PHE A 129 -13.61 -11.41 12.71
CA PHE A 129 -12.38 -11.10 11.98
C PHE A 129 -11.25 -10.85 12.98
N VAL A 130 -10.76 -11.91 13.61
CA VAL A 130 -9.64 -11.90 14.53
C VAL A 130 -8.39 -11.56 13.71
N LEU A 131 -8.01 -10.28 13.76
CA LEU A 131 -6.65 -9.82 13.49
C LEU A 131 -5.77 -10.23 14.67
N LEU A 132 -4.48 -10.44 14.42
CA LEU A 132 -3.44 -10.90 15.39
C LEU A 132 -3.37 -10.10 16.71
N VAL A 133 -4.11 -9.00 16.86
CA VAL A 133 -4.08 -8.06 17.99
C VAL A 133 -5.24 -8.31 18.96
N ASP A 134 -5.83 -9.50 18.99
CA ASP A 134 -6.94 -9.83 19.91
C ASP A 134 -6.51 -10.35 21.28
N TYR A 135 -5.21 -10.47 21.57
CA TYR A 135 -4.76 -10.91 22.89
C TYR A 135 -4.48 -9.73 23.82
N PHE A 136 -5.56 -9.38 24.55
CA PHE A 136 -5.67 -8.84 25.92
C PHE A 136 -4.94 -7.56 26.38
N PRO A 137 -5.63 -6.67 27.13
CA PRO A 137 -4.98 -5.67 27.98
C PRO A 137 -4.34 -6.32 29.22
N LEU A 138 -3.12 -5.90 29.56
CA LEU A 138 -2.45 -6.22 30.82
C LEU A 138 -3.30 -5.71 32.00
N ASN A 139 -4.05 -6.61 32.64
CA ASN A 139 -4.69 -6.30 33.91
C ASN A 139 -3.79 -6.77 35.07
N ASN A 140 -3.11 -5.84 35.72
CA ASN A 140 -2.39 -6.12 36.97
C ASN A 140 -3.34 -6.47 38.14
N ASN A 141 -4.64 -6.19 38.01
CA ASN A 141 -5.65 -6.41 39.04
C ASN A 141 -6.82 -7.24 38.50
N GLY A 142 -6.58 -8.49 38.09
CA GLY A 142 -7.50 -9.66 38.15
C GLY A 142 -8.99 -9.57 37.74
N GLY A 143 -9.48 -8.44 37.27
CA GLY A 143 -10.86 -8.16 36.94
C GLY A 143 -11.15 -8.53 35.50
N LYS A 144 -12.08 -9.47 35.32
CA LYS A 144 -12.65 -9.81 34.02
C LYS A 144 -13.38 -8.58 33.46
N ARG A 145 -12.86 -7.99 32.40
CA ARG A 145 -13.67 -7.19 31.47
C ARG A 145 -13.70 -7.93 30.15
N SER A 146 -14.91 -8.32 29.74
CA SER A 146 -15.22 -9.11 28.55
C SER A 146 -14.68 -10.54 28.57
N GLY A 147 -15.36 -11.47 29.26
CA GLY A 147 -15.52 -12.90 28.89
C GLY A 147 -14.30 -13.83 28.73
N TYR A 148 -13.10 -13.34 28.49
CA TYR A 148 -11.94 -14.12 28.13
C TYR A 148 -10.92 -14.08 29.29
N LYS A 149 -10.20 -15.19 29.52
CA LYS A 149 -9.19 -15.29 30.58
C LYS A 149 -8.00 -14.39 30.27
N ASN A 150 -7.33 -13.87 31.31
CA ASN A 150 -5.97 -13.32 31.20
C ASN A 150 -5.06 -14.38 30.57
N ILE A 151 -4.86 -14.28 29.26
CA ILE A 151 -3.97 -15.15 28.49
C ILE A 151 -2.63 -14.43 28.40
N ALA A 152 -1.54 -15.16 28.65
CA ALA A 152 -0.20 -14.62 28.50
C ALA A 152 0.01 -14.08 27.08
N ILE A 153 0.81 -13.01 26.95
CA ILE A 153 1.15 -12.42 25.65
C ILE A 153 1.66 -13.56 24.75
N PRO A 154 1.04 -13.80 23.58
CA PRO A 154 1.47 -14.88 22.71
C PRO A 154 2.87 -14.59 22.18
N ILE A 155 3.70 -15.63 22.08
CA ILE A 155 5.10 -15.52 21.62
C ILE A 155 5.16 -14.86 20.22
N THR A 156 4.14 -15.08 19.40
CA THR A 156 4.01 -14.47 18.06
C THR A 156 3.95 -12.95 18.10
N GLU A 157 3.29 -12.35 19.10
CA GLU A 157 3.21 -10.89 19.23
C GLU A 157 4.57 -10.29 19.60
N ILE A 158 5.31 -10.96 20.49
CA ILE A 158 6.66 -10.56 20.88
C ILE A 158 7.59 -10.57 19.66
N ILE A 159 7.52 -11.63 18.85
CA ILE A 159 8.32 -11.73 17.62
C ILE A 159 8.00 -10.58 16.67
N VAL A 160 6.71 -10.27 16.43
CA VAL A 160 6.31 -9.16 15.56
C VAL A 160 6.84 -7.83 16.08
N HIS A 161 6.79 -7.56 17.39
CA HIS A 161 7.35 -6.34 17.96
C HIS A 161 8.87 -6.25 17.80
N ILE A 162 9.60 -7.35 17.95
CA ILE A 162 11.05 -7.40 17.70
C ILE A 162 11.35 -7.10 16.23
N CYS A 163 10.62 -7.72 15.30
CA CYS A 163 10.78 -7.48 13.86
C CYS A 163 10.45 -6.03 13.46
N MET A 164 9.41 -5.44 14.06
CA MET A 164 9.07 -4.04 13.81
C MET A 164 10.13 -3.10 14.37
N PHE A 165 10.68 -3.41 15.55
CA PHE A 165 11.78 -2.65 16.12
C PHE A 165 13.04 -2.72 15.25
N SER A 166 13.39 -3.90 14.71
CA SER A 166 14.53 -4.02 13.80
C SER A 166 14.36 -3.16 12.54
N VAL A 167 13.16 -3.10 11.98
CA VAL A 167 12.90 -2.28 10.78
C VAL A 167 12.94 -0.78 11.11
N ILE A 168 12.40 -0.36 12.26
CA ILE A 168 12.55 1.04 12.69
C ILE A 168 14.03 1.41 12.82
N MET A 169 14.85 0.51 13.37
CA MET A 169 16.29 0.73 13.49
C MET A 169 17.00 0.79 12.13
N GLU A 170 16.58 -0.02 11.16
CA GLU A 170 17.09 0.00 9.78
C GLU A 170 16.78 1.33 9.09
N GLU A 171 15.54 1.81 9.17
CA GLU A 171 15.13 3.10 8.59
C GLU A 171 15.84 4.29 9.26
N VAL A 172 16.06 4.22 10.59
CA VAL A 172 16.88 5.22 11.30
C VAL A 172 18.34 5.17 10.85
N HIS A 173 18.88 3.97 10.60
CA HIS A 173 20.23 3.80 10.10
C HIS A 173 20.41 4.38 8.69
N GLU A 174 19.48 4.10 7.77
CA GLU A 174 19.47 4.67 6.43
C GLU A 174 19.41 6.19 6.45
N PHE A 175 18.52 6.76 7.28
CA PHE A 175 18.44 8.20 7.47
C PHE A 175 19.74 8.80 8.01
N TYR A 176 20.39 8.13 8.96
CA TYR A 176 21.68 8.55 9.51
C TYR A 176 22.80 8.52 8.45
N LEU A 177 22.87 7.46 7.65
CA LEU A 177 23.84 7.37 6.55
C LEU A 177 23.63 8.47 5.51
N TYR A 178 22.37 8.74 5.15
CA TYR A 178 22.02 9.83 4.25
C TYR A 178 22.44 11.20 4.81
N TYR A 179 22.20 11.44 6.11
CA TYR A 179 22.63 12.67 6.78
C TYR A 179 24.16 12.82 6.80
N LYS A 180 24.90 11.72 7.00
CA LYS A 180 26.36 11.70 7.01
C LYS A 180 26.98 11.94 5.64
N GLU A 181 26.45 11.32 4.58
CA GLU A 181 27.00 11.46 3.23
C GLU A 181 26.83 12.90 2.70
N LYS A 182 25.73 13.55 3.08
CA LYS A 182 25.37 14.89 2.62
C LYS A 182 25.74 15.95 3.67
N HIS A 183 27.05 16.14 3.87
CA HIS A 183 27.63 17.21 4.70
C HIS A 183 27.27 18.61 4.16
N ALA A 184 26.04 19.06 4.37
CA ALA A 184 25.56 20.38 4.00
C ALA A 184 25.06 21.15 5.23
N SER A 185 25.34 22.45 5.27
CA SER A 185 25.16 23.33 6.44
C SER A 185 23.72 23.50 6.94
N ASN A 186 22.69 22.97 6.25
CA ASN A 186 21.28 23.26 6.55
C ASN A 186 20.46 21.98 6.78
N SER A 187 20.35 21.57 8.06
CA SER A 187 19.73 20.30 8.50
C SER A 187 18.31 20.07 7.96
N ARG A 188 17.47 21.11 7.89
CA ARG A 188 16.06 20.99 7.45
C ARG A 188 15.90 20.67 5.95
N TYR A 189 16.78 21.20 5.10
CA TYR A 189 16.71 20.95 3.65
C TYR A 189 17.07 19.50 3.33
N ILE A 190 18.01 18.91 4.07
CA ILE A 190 18.45 17.53 3.90
C ILE A 190 17.30 16.57 4.19
N ILE A 191 16.60 16.79 5.32
CA ILE A 191 15.44 15.98 5.73
C ILE A 191 14.33 16.06 4.68
N TRP A 192 13.98 17.27 4.24
CA TRP A 192 12.94 17.45 3.23
C TRP A 192 13.32 16.81 1.90
N LYS A 193 14.59 16.91 1.49
CA LYS A 193 15.09 16.28 0.27
C LYS A 193 15.03 14.74 0.36
N TYR A 194 15.39 14.15 1.50
CA TYR A 194 15.29 12.70 1.70
C TYR A 194 13.87 12.17 1.48
N PHE A 195 12.86 12.87 1.98
CA PHE A 195 11.45 12.47 1.79
C PHE A 195 10.88 12.82 0.41
N THR A 196 11.45 13.80 -0.28
CA THR A 196 10.93 14.25 -1.58
C THR A 196 11.53 13.47 -2.76
N ASP A 197 12.75 12.95 -2.60
CA ASP A 197 13.45 12.22 -3.67
C ASP A 197 12.78 10.85 -3.93
N ASP A 198 12.43 10.08 -2.88
CA ASP A 198 11.79 8.75 -3.00
C ASP A 198 10.40 8.68 -2.35
N LYS A 199 9.39 8.34 -3.16
CA LYS A 199 7.99 8.23 -2.70
C LYS A 199 7.77 7.09 -1.70
N TRP A 200 8.62 6.07 -1.72
CA TRP A 200 8.52 4.91 -0.85
C TRP A 200 8.88 5.25 0.60
N ASN A 201 9.86 6.14 0.82
CA ASN A 201 10.25 6.57 2.16
C ASN A 201 9.11 7.28 2.92
N ILE A 202 8.20 7.95 2.19
CA ILE A 202 6.99 8.54 2.78
C ILE A 202 6.01 7.44 3.24
N LEU A 203 5.86 6.37 2.45
CA LEU A 203 5.03 5.22 2.82
C LEU A 203 5.58 4.53 4.07
N ASP A 204 6.90 4.36 4.17
CA ASP A 204 7.57 3.74 5.31
C ASP A 204 7.44 4.59 6.58
N LEU A 205 7.61 5.91 6.47
CA LEU A 205 7.33 6.83 7.56
C LEU A 205 5.88 6.75 8.03
N ALA A 206 4.91 6.69 7.10
CA ALA A 206 3.51 6.54 7.43
C ALA A 206 3.23 5.22 8.15
N ALA A 207 3.81 4.11 7.67
CA ALA A 207 3.68 2.79 8.29
C ALA A 207 4.23 2.78 9.73
N ILE A 208 5.42 3.37 9.95
CA ILE A 208 6.03 3.50 11.28
C ILE A 208 5.19 4.37 12.20
N LEU A 209 4.66 5.50 11.70
CA LEU A 209 3.82 6.39 12.50
C LEU A 209 2.54 5.67 12.97
N PHE A 210 1.83 4.99 12.07
CA PHE A 210 0.65 4.22 12.43
C PHE A 210 0.96 3.08 13.41
N TYR A 211 2.10 2.41 13.24
CA TYR A 211 2.56 1.39 14.18
C TYR A 211 2.85 1.98 15.57
N LEU A 212 3.56 3.11 15.66
CA LEU A 212 3.88 3.76 16.93
C LEU A 212 2.61 4.26 17.65
N VAL A 213 1.64 4.81 16.91
CA VAL A 213 0.34 5.21 17.47
C VAL A 213 -0.42 3.97 17.96
N GLY A 214 -0.47 2.89 17.18
CA GLY A 214 -1.07 1.62 17.59
C GLY A 214 -0.40 1.02 18.83
N PHE A 215 0.94 1.09 18.91
CA PHE A 215 1.72 0.60 20.04
C PHE A 215 1.54 1.46 21.29
N ALA A 216 1.54 2.79 21.17
CA ALA A 216 1.32 3.70 22.29
C ALA A 216 -0.10 3.57 22.87
N THR A 217 -1.11 3.48 22.00
CA THR A 217 -2.51 3.31 22.41
C THR A 217 -2.78 1.95 23.05
N ARG A 218 -1.93 0.94 22.82
CA ARG A 218 -1.98 -0.37 23.51
C ARG A 218 -1.69 -0.27 25.01
N PHE A 219 -0.86 0.67 25.46
CA PHE A 219 -0.56 0.85 26.89
C PHE A 219 -1.67 1.58 27.66
N VAL A 220 -2.62 2.20 26.94
CA VAL A 220 -3.74 2.92 27.55
C VAL A 220 -4.90 1.95 27.79
N VAL A 221 -5.21 1.69 29.06
CA VAL A 221 -6.13 0.62 29.54
C VAL A 221 -7.63 0.93 29.30
N HIS A 222 -7.98 1.84 28.40
CA HIS A 222 -9.38 2.14 28.09
C HIS A 222 -9.93 1.24 26.96
N GLU A 223 -11.18 0.78 27.10
CA GLU A 223 -11.88 -0.05 26.09
C GLU A 223 -11.89 0.56 24.67
N PRO A 224 -12.26 1.84 24.45
CA PRO A 224 -12.25 2.42 23.10
C PRO A 224 -10.83 2.60 22.53
N THR A 225 -9.82 2.81 23.39
CA THR A 225 -8.43 2.95 22.93
C THR A 225 -7.84 1.63 22.47
N PHE A 226 -8.32 0.51 23.01
CA PHE A 226 -7.96 -0.82 22.54
C PHE A 226 -8.52 -1.13 21.14
N VAL A 227 -9.77 -0.75 20.87
CA VAL A 227 -10.33 -0.90 19.50
C VAL A 227 -9.55 -0.02 18.52
N ALA A 228 -9.23 1.21 18.91
CA ALA A 228 -8.42 2.10 18.09
C ALA A 228 -7.02 1.53 17.80
N SER A 229 -6.34 0.93 18.79
CA SER A 229 -5.01 0.34 18.60
C SER A 229 -5.03 -0.79 17.58
N LYS A 230 -6.07 -1.64 17.58
CA LYS A 230 -6.26 -2.69 16.56
C LYS A 230 -6.39 -2.10 15.16
N ILE A 231 -7.19 -1.06 15.00
CA ILE A 231 -7.39 -0.41 13.70
C ILE A 231 -6.07 0.16 13.19
N PHE A 232 -5.34 0.89 14.03
CA PHE A 232 -4.05 1.47 13.65
C PHE A 232 -3.00 0.40 13.29
N MET A 233 -2.91 -0.69 14.07
CA MET A 233 -2.01 -1.81 13.76
C MET A 233 -2.41 -2.53 12.47
N SER A 234 -3.71 -2.63 12.17
CA SER A 234 -4.19 -3.24 10.93
C SER A 234 -3.83 -2.41 9.70
N ILE A 235 -3.97 -1.09 9.81
CA ILE A 235 -3.53 -0.16 8.76
C ILE A 235 -2.01 -0.20 8.60
N ALA A 236 -1.25 -0.26 9.70
CA ALA A 236 0.21 -0.38 9.65
C ALA A 236 0.64 -1.68 8.94
N LEU A 237 -0.02 -2.81 9.22
CA LEU A 237 0.24 -4.08 8.53
C LEU A 237 -0.08 -3.99 7.03
N PHE A 238 -1.18 -3.33 6.67
CA PHE A 238 -1.52 -3.10 5.27
C PHE A 238 -0.45 -2.28 4.54
N LEU A 239 0.03 -1.18 5.14
CA LEU A 239 1.11 -0.37 4.57
C LEU A 239 2.41 -1.18 4.43
N TRP A 240 2.68 -2.10 5.36
CA TRP A 240 3.78 -3.05 5.26
C TRP A 240 3.65 -4.00 4.06
N TYR A 241 2.45 -4.47 3.74
CA TYR A 241 2.24 -5.26 2.52
C TYR A 241 2.46 -4.42 1.25
N VAL A 242 2.12 -3.13 1.27
CA VAL A 242 2.46 -2.22 0.16
C VAL A 242 3.98 -2.04 0.06
N ARG A 243 4.72 -1.94 1.18
CA ARG A 243 6.20 -1.90 1.18
C ARG A 243 6.82 -3.20 0.65
N MET A 244 6.24 -4.37 0.93
CA MET A 244 6.68 -5.65 0.34
C MET A 244 6.67 -5.62 -1.20
N LEU A 245 5.81 -4.80 -1.81
CA LEU A 245 5.80 -4.62 -3.25
C LEU A 245 7.10 -4.00 -3.78
N HIS A 246 7.72 -3.10 -3.00
CA HIS A 246 9.01 -2.49 -3.36
C HIS A 246 10.14 -3.53 -3.38
N LEU A 247 10.11 -4.53 -2.50
CA LEU A 247 11.07 -5.63 -2.54
C LEU A 247 10.94 -6.44 -3.84
N PHE A 248 9.72 -6.68 -4.32
CA PHE A 248 9.51 -7.38 -5.58
C PHE A 248 9.97 -6.57 -6.81
N VAL A 249 10.20 -5.25 -6.68
CA VAL A 249 10.80 -4.44 -7.75
C VAL A 249 12.26 -4.80 -7.99
N ALA A 250 12.98 -5.26 -6.96
CA ALA A 250 14.37 -5.68 -7.09
C ALA A 250 14.53 -7.02 -7.85
N ALA A 251 13.48 -7.85 -7.90
CA ALA A 251 13.52 -9.12 -8.61
C ALA A 251 13.49 -8.90 -10.14
N GLU A 252 14.49 -9.40 -10.86
CA GLU A 252 14.71 -9.17 -12.31
C GLU A 252 13.43 -9.38 -13.16
N ARG A 253 12.71 -10.48 -12.92
CA ARG A 253 11.52 -10.87 -13.71
C ARG A 253 10.22 -10.23 -13.24
N LEU A 254 10.10 -9.93 -11.95
CA LEU A 254 8.86 -9.40 -11.36
C LEU A 254 8.86 -7.87 -11.37
N GLY A 255 10.01 -7.24 -11.17
CA GLY A 255 10.14 -5.79 -11.07
C GLY A 255 9.78 -5.07 -12.35
N THR A 256 10.21 -5.58 -13.51
CA THR A 256 9.82 -5.03 -14.81
C THR A 256 8.31 -5.07 -15.01
N LYS A 257 7.65 -6.19 -14.66
CA LYS A 257 6.19 -6.33 -14.74
C LYS A 257 5.46 -5.41 -13.76
N LEU A 258 5.93 -5.30 -12.52
CA LEU A 258 5.35 -4.41 -11.51
C LEU A 258 5.48 -2.94 -11.91
N LEU A 259 6.63 -2.53 -12.43
CA LEU A 259 6.83 -1.17 -12.93
C LEU A 259 5.94 -0.87 -14.14
N MET A 260 5.72 -1.84 -15.03
CA MET A 260 4.75 -1.73 -16.13
C MET A 260 3.33 -1.52 -15.57
N ILE A 261 2.92 -2.29 -14.56
CA ILE A 261 1.61 -2.11 -13.91
C ILE A 261 1.49 -0.69 -13.33
N PHE A 262 2.48 -0.22 -12.56
CA PHE A 262 2.43 1.12 -11.96
C PHE A 262 2.36 2.26 -13.00
N ASN A 263 3.07 2.12 -14.10
CA ASN A 263 2.97 3.10 -15.18
C ASN A 263 1.59 3.06 -15.84
N THR A 264 1.03 1.86 -16.03
CA THR A 264 -0.32 1.68 -16.57
C THR A 264 -1.40 2.20 -15.62
N MET A 265 -1.18 2.15 -14.30
CA MET A 265 -2.12 2.70 -13.31
C MET A 265 -2.34 4.22 -13.48
N LYS A 266 -1.33 4.96 -13.95
CA LYS A 266 -1.50 6.39 -14.26
C LYS A 266 -2.38 6.62 -15.48
N ASP A 267 -2.39 5.70 -16.44
CA ASP A 267 -3.27 5.82 -17.59
C ASP A 267 -4.70 5.35 -17.24
N LEU A 268 -4.80 4.31 -16.40
CA LEU A 268 -6.07 3.79 -15.89
C LEU A 268 -6.82 4.80 -14.99
N GLN A 269 -6.12 5.73 -14.34
CA GLN A 269 -6.76 6.68 -13.41
C GLN A 269 -7.92 7.46 -14.05
N PHE A 270 -7.73 7.93 -15.30
CA PHE A 270 -8.75 8.72 -16.00
C PHE A 270 -9.97 7.86 -16.35
N PHE A 271 -9.72 6.61 -16.71
CA PHE A 271 -10.77 5.65 -17.02
C PHE A 271 -11.61 5.31 -15.77
N VAL A 272 -10.97 5.07 -14.63
CA VAL A 272 -11.65 4.80 -13.36
C VAL A 272 -12.47 6.01 -12.91
N CYS A 273 -11.95 7.22 -13.04
CA CYS A 273 -12.73 8.44 -12.77
C CYS A 273 -13.97 8.55 -13.64
N PHE A 274 -13.87 8.22 -14.93
CA PHE A 274 -15.00 8.23 -15.85
C PHE A 274 -16.08 7.21 -15.42
N ILE A 275 -15.68 5.96 -15.12
CA ILE A 275 -16.62 4.94 -14.62
C ILE A 275 -17.29 5.39 -13.32
N LEU A 276 -16.54 5.96 -12.38
CA LEU A 276 -17.04 6.38 -11.08
C LEU A 276 -18.14 7.44 -11.19
N ILE A 277 -18.06 8.35 -12.17
CA ILE A 277 -19.10 9.36 -12.45
C ILE A 277 -20.41 8.67 -12.88
N PHE A 278 -20.36 7.75 -13.84
CA PHE A 278 -21.55 7.00 -14.26
C PHE A 278 -22.11 6.13 -13.15
N LEU A 279 -21.21 5.53 -12.37
CA LEU A 279 -21.59 4.65 -11.26
C LEU A 279 -22.36 5.42 -10.19
N ILE A 280 -21.86 6.58 -9.76
CA ILE A 280 -22.56 7.42 -8.79
C ILE A 280 -23.92 7.85 -9.33
N GLY A 281 -24.00 8.24 -10.61
CA GLY A 281 -25.27 8.60 -11.25
C GLY A 281 -26.30 7.46 -11.18
N TYR A 282 -25.89 6.25 -11.60
CA TYR A 282 -26.73 5.05 -11.53
C TYR A 282 -27.14 4.68 -10.10
N SER A 283 -26.18 4.69 -9.16
CA SER A 283 -26.39 4.43 -7.75
C SER A 283 -27.44 5.35 -7.14
N VAL A 284 -27.29 6.67 -7.33
CA VAL A 284 -28.16 7.68 -6.74
C VAL A 284 -29.58 7.54 -7.30
N THR A 285 -29.73 7.44 -8.62
CA THR A 285 -31.04 7.29 -9.25
C THR A 285 -31.75 6.02 -8.80
N SER A 286 -31.05 4.90 -8.79
CA SER A 286 -31.66 3.61 -8.45
C SER A 286 -32.00 3.49 -6.96
N TYR A 287 -31.11 3.96 -6.08
CA TYR A 287 -31.38 4.00 -4.66
C TYR A 287 -32.58 4.90 -4.36
N SER A 288 -32.65 6.08 -4.98
CA SER A 288 -33.80 6.99 -4.83
C SER A 288 -35.12 6.35 -5.25
N LEU A 289 -35.15 5.64 -6.39
CA LEU A 289 -36.36 4.97 -6.88
C LEU A 289 -36.82 3.83 -5.95
N LEU A 290 -35.88 3.09 -5.38
CA LEU A 290 -36.19 1.98 -4.48
C LEU A 290 -36.64 2.46 -3.10
N THR A 291 -36.02 3.51 -2.56
CA THR A 291 -36.40 4.07 -1.25
C THR A 291 -37.82 4.65 -1.26
N THR A 292 -38.29 5.21 -2.39
CA THR A 292 -39.67 5.70 -2.50
C THR A 292 -40.71 4.60 -2.29
N LYS A 293 -40.43 3.34 -2.67
CA LYS A 293 -41.34 2.21 -2.41
C LYS A 293 -41.42 1.86 -0.92
N GLN A 294 -40.33 2.05 -0.18
CA GLN A 294 -40.23 1.64 1.22
C GLN A 294 -40.85 2.64 2.20
N GLN A 295 -41.01 3.91 1.80
CA GLN A 295 -41.68 4.94 2.61
C GLN A 295 -43.21 4.94 2.47
N VAL A 296 -43.77 4.22 1.48
CA VAL A 296 -45.23 4.13 1.28
C VAL A 296 -45.71 2.80 1.85
N ILE A 297 -45.77 2.70 3.18
CA ILE A 297 -46.45 1.60 3.87
C ILE A 297 -47.89 2.06 4.11
N TRP A 298 -48.84 1.50 3.36
CA TRP A 298 -50.26 1.76 3.58
C TRP A 298 -50.73 0.94 4.79
N ASN A 299 -50.83 1.57 5.96
CA ASN A 299 -51.53 0.97 7.09
C ASN A 299 -53.02 1.31 6.99
N GLU A 300 -53.87 0.30 6.74
CA GLU A 300 -55.31 0.43 6.92
C GLU A 300 -55.63 0.56 8.42
N THR A 301 -56.06 1.75 8.86
CA THR A 301 -56.69 1.90 10.16
C THR A 301 -58.14 1.48 10.06
N SER A 302 -58.45 0.31 10.63
CA SER A 302 -59.84 -0.16 10.81
C SER A 302 -60.53 0.63 11.92
N ASP A 303 -60.87 1.89 11.67
CA ASP A 303 -61.77 2.65 12.54
C ASP A 303 -62.98 3.14 11.73
N ASN A 304 -64.17 2.80 12.23
CA ASN A 304 -65.50 3.04 11.62
C ASN A 304 -65.91 4.53 11.55
N ASN A 305 -65.05 5.43 11.08
CA ASN A 305 -65.38 6.83 10.77
C ASN A 305 -64.91 7.21 9.36
N PRO A 306 -65.70 7.95 8.56
CA PRO A 306 -65.47 8.14 7.12
C PRO A 306 -64.41 9.20 6.79
N SER A 307 -63.40 9.37 7.64
CA SER A 307 -62.28 10.27 7.38
C SER A 307 -60.98 9.48 7.48
N THR A 308 -60.60 8.84 6.37
CA THR A 308 -59.29 8.23 6.16
C THR A 308 -58.24 9.34 6.18
N THR A 309 -57.61 9.55 7.33
CA THR A 309 -56.44 10.41 7.45
C THR A 309 -55.22 9.55 7.16
N TYR A 310 -54.53 9.83 6.07
CA TYR A 310 -53.29 9.17 5.68
C TYR A 310 -52.12 9.86 6.39
N GLU A 311 -51.46 9.20 7.32
CA GLU A 311 -50.19 9.69 7.88
C GLU A 311 -49.02 9.13 7.06
N LEU A 312 -48.30 10.03 6.41
CA LEU A 312 -46.94 9.74 5.93
C LEU A 312 -46.04 9.67 7.16
N THR A 313 -45.66 8.48 7.60
CA THR A 313 -44.56 8.30 8.55
C THR A 313 -43.26 8.66 7.84
N GLN A 314 -42.98 9.96 7.79
CA GLN A 314 -41.69 10.47 7.40
C GLN A 314 -40.73 10.13 8.55
N ASP A 315 -40.01 9.02 8.42
CA ASP A 315 -38.95 8.65 9.36
C ASP A 315 -38.03 9.87 9.52
N GLY A 316 -38.00 10.42 10.73
CA GLY A 316 -37.43 11.72 11.07
C GLY A 316 -35.91 11.81 10.98
N SER A 317 -35.27 11.20 9.99
CA SER A 317 -33.84 11.36 9.71
C SER A 317 -33.60 12.44 8.66
N GLY A 318 -34.06 13.65 8.93
CA GLY A 318 -33.87 14.84 8.09
C GLY A 318 -32.48 15.48 8.16
N LEU A 319 -31.47 14.83 8.74
CA LEU A 319 -30.11 15.36 8.79
C LEU A 319 -29.12 14.30 8.30
N TRP A 320 -28.53 14.52 7.12
CA TRP A 320 -27.25 13.97 6.66
C TRP A 320 -26.85 12.63 7.29
N ASN A 321 -27.52 11.55 6.90
CA ASN A 321 -27.16 10.22 7.39
C ASN A 321 -26.08 9.62 6.48
N TRP A 322 -24.85 9.48 6.99
CA TRP A 322 -23.74 8.79 6.30
C TRP A 322 -24.10 7.36 5.87
N THR A 323 -25.10 6.76 6.52
CA THR A 323 -25.65 5.46 6.15
C THR A 323 -26.28 5.49 4.76
N ILE A 324 -26.97 6.57 4.38
CA ILE A 324 -27.55 6.70 3.03
C ILE A 324 -26.44 6.77 1.99
N VAL A 325 -25.41 7.59 2.23
CA VAL A 325 -24.26 7.71 1.31
C VAL A 325 -23.54 6.38 1.15
N ARG A 326 -23.30 5.65 2.25
CA ARG A 326 -22.71 4.32 2.22
C ARG A 326 -23.56 3.36 1.37
N ASN A 327 -24.85 3.25 1.68
CA ASN A 327 -25.74 2.31 0.99
C ASN A 327 -25.84 2.59 -0.51
N VAL A 328 -25.88 3.87 -0.91
CA VAL A 328 -25.89 4.27 -2.33
C VAL A 328 -24.62 3.83 -3.05
N ILE A 329 -23.46 4.05 -2.44
CA ILE A 329 -22.16 3.67 -3.03
C ILE A 329 -22.05 2.14 -3.10
N ASP A 330 -22.33 1.44 -2.01
CA ASP A 330 -22.24 -0.02 -1.92
C ASP A 330 -23.14 -0.68 -2.98
N TRP A 331 -24.39 -0.22 -3.10
CA TRP A 331 -25.35 -0.76 -4.06
C TRP A 331 -24.89 -0.66 -5.52
N GLY A 332 -24.19 0.42 -5.88
CA GLY A 332 -23.60 0.54 -7.23
C GLY A 332 -22.34 -0.30 -7.39
N MET A 333 -21.42 -0.22 -6.44
CA MET A 333 -20.11 -0.85 -6.51
C MET A 333 -20.23 -2.38 -6.63
N TRP A 334 -21.06 -3.04 -5.84
CA TRP A 334 -21.22 -4.49 -5.88
C TRP A 334 -21.74 -5.00 -7.23
N LYS A 335 -22.58 -4.22 -7.91
CA LYS A 335 -23.11 -4.56 -9.24
C LYS A 335 -22.06 -4.51 -10.34
N VAL A 336 -21.05 -3.65 -10.24
CA VAL A 336 -19.92 -3.61 -11.18
C VAL A 336 -19.15 -4.94 -11.16
N TYR A 337 -19.06 -5.57 -9.99
CA TYR A 337 -18.37 -6.85 -9.80
C TYR A 337 -19.26 -8.09 -10.00
N GLY A 338 -20.46 -7.91 -10.56
CA GLY A 338 -21.36 -9.02 -10.91
C GLY A 338 -22.19 -9.57 -9.76
N GLN A 339 -22.16 -8.95 -8.57
CA GLN A 339 -23.16 -9.21 -7.54
C GLN A 339 -24.45 -8.48 -7.90
N VAL A 340 -25.25 -9.13 -8.74
CA VAL A 340 -26.63 -8.72 -8.96
C VAL A 340 -27.45 -9.40 -7.87
N GLU A 341 -27.83 -8.64 -6.84
CA GLU A 341 -28.94 -9.04 -5.98
C GLU A 341 -30.18 -9.16 -6.88
N LEU A 342 -30.47 -10.39 -7.29
CA LEU A 342 -31.78 -10.73 -7.82
C LEU A 342 -32.75 -10.48 -6.66
N LEU A 343 -33.72 -9.60 -6.89
CA LEU A 343 -34.86 -9.45 -5.98
C LEU A 343 -35.39 -10.85 -5.70
N ASP A 344 -35.25 -11.30 -4.47
CA ASP A 344 -35.73 -12.59 -4.04
C ASP A 344 -37.26 -12.56 -4.20
N HIS A 345 -37.76 -13.17 -5.27
CA HIS A 345 -39.20 -13.31 -5.53
C HIS A 345 -39.88 -14.23 -4.50
N SER A 346 -39.16 -14.74 -3.49
CA SER A 346 -39.67 -15.63 -2.45
C SER A 346 -40.52 -14.96 -1.36
N GLN A 347 -40.64 -13.62 -1.37
CA GLN A 347 -41.48 -12.89 -0.39
C GLN A 347 -42.82 -12.42 -0.98
N VAL A 348 -43.17 -12.81 -2.21
CA VAL A 348 -44.50 -12.57 -2.79
C VAL A 348 -45.21 -13.91 -2.96
N ASP A 349 -46.20 -14.11 -2.10
CA ASP A 349 -47.28 -15.09 -2.12
C ASP A 349 -47.01 -16.53 -1.63
N ASP A 350 -47.51 -16.79 -0.42
CA ASP A 350 -48.26 -18.03 -0.10
C ASP A 350 -49.33 -17.83 1.01
N ASN A 351 -49.40 -16.67 1.67
CA ASN A 351 -50.38 -16.42 2.76
C ASN A 351 -51.57 -15.51 2.38
N THR A 352 -51.69 -15.08 1.13
CA THR A 352 -52.74 -14.14 0.66
C THR A 352 -53.86 -14.81 -0.16
N LEU A 353 -53.77 -16.11 -0.45
CA LEU A 353 -54.79 -16.86 -1.21
C LEU A 353 -55.78 -17.70 -0.37
N ASN A 354 -55.70 -17.64 0.96
CA ASN A 354 -56.61 -18.38 1.86
C ASN A 354 -57.58 -17.49 2.65
N GLY A 355 -58.09 -16.41 2.02
CA GLY A 355 -59.00 -15.49 2.68
C GLY A 355 -60.09 -14.94 1.77
N ARG A 356 -61.24 -15.65 1.77
CA ARG A 356 -62.62 -15.18 1.47
C ARG A 356 -63.16 -15.38 0.05
N TYR A 357 -64.20 -16.24 0.01
CA TYR A 357 -65.44 -16.08 -0.74
C TYR A 357 -66.12 -14.74 -0.44
#